data_AF-A0A7J7JUD8-F1
#
_entry.id   AF-A0A7J7JUD8-F1
#
_cell.length_a   1.000
_cell.length_b   1.000
_cell.length_c   1.000
_cell.angle_alpha   90.00
_cell.angle_beta   90.00
_cell.angle_gamma   90.00
#
_symmetry.space_group_name_H-M   'P 1'
#
loop_
_entity.id
_entity.type
_entity.pdbx_description
1 polymer ?
#
loop_
_entity_poly.entity_id
_entity_poly.type
_entity_poly.pdbx_seq_one_letter_code
_entity_poly.pdbx_strand_id
1 'polypeptide(L)' 'MARRAPPAITGMTSLKVDNLTYRTSTDDLKRVFDKYGEIGDIYIPRDAYSMESRGFAFVRLDISNAAFVYLHSFLF' A
#
# COMPACT_ATOMS: atom_id res chain seq x y z
N MET A 1 -28.16 -5.60 0.23
CA MET A 1 -26.84 -5.02 0.59
C MET A 1 -25.77 -6.04 0.21
N ALA A 2 -25.07 -5.84 -0.90
CA ALA A 2 -24.02 -6.77 -1.31
C ALA A 2 -22.93 -6.75 -0.22
N ARG A 3 -22.83 -7.84 0.55
CA ARG A 3 -21.66 -8.12 1.38
C ARG A 3 -20.53 -8.31 0.36
N ARG A 4 -19.80 -7.22 0.05
CA ARG A 4 -18.59 -7.27 -0.77
C ARG A 4 -17.82 -8.48 -0.25
N ALA A 5 -17.66 -9.51 -1.09
CA ALA A 5 -16.83 -10.65 -0.74
C ALA A 5 -15.49 -10.09 -0.24
N PRO A 6 -14.85 -10.70 0.77
CA PRO A 6 -13.52 -10.27 1.18
C PRO A 6 -12.69 -10.16 -0.10
N PRO A 7 -12.08 -9.00 -0.41
CA PRO A 7 -11.22 -8.88 -1.57
C PRO A 7 -10.22 -10.04 -1.50
N ALA A 8 -10.01 -10.76 -2.60
CA ALA A 8 -9.23 -11.98 -2.60
C ALA A 8 -7.83 -11.72 -2.02
N ILE A 9 -7.63 -12.06 -0.74
CA ILE A 9 -6.36 -11.81 -0.02
C ILE A 9 -5.29 -12.85 -0.36
N THR A 10 -5.68 -13.94 -1.04
CA THR A 10 -4.77 -15.00 -1.49
C THR A 10 -3.88 -14.44 -2.60
N GLY A 11 -2.63 -14.09 -2.26
CA GLY A 11 -1.65 -13.51 -3.20
C GLY A 11 -1.26 -12.07 -2.88
N MET A 12 -1.98 -11.41 -1.98
CA MET A 12 -1.66 -10.03 -1.61
C MET A 12 -0.55 -9.95 -0.55
N THR A 13 0.41 -9.07 -0.78
CA THR A 13 1.51 -8.75 0.15
C THR A 13 1.24 -7.40 0.82
N SER A 14 1.43 -7.33 2.15
CA SER A 14 1.34 -6.08 2.90
C SER A 14 2.71 -5.46 3.08
N LEU A 15 2.90 -4.27 2.52
CA LEU A 15 4.11 -3.46 2.65
C LEU A 15 3.91 -2.44 3.78
N LYS A 16 4.89 -2.36 4.67
CA LYS A 16 5.00 -1.28 5.65
C LYS A 16 5.87 -0.17 5.05
N VAL A 17 5.33 1.03 5.00
CA VAL A 17 5.99 2.22 4.47
C VAL A 17 6.22 3.18 5.64
N ASP A 18 7.47 3.30 6.08
CA ASP A 18 7.88 4.20 7.17
C ASP A 18 8.40 5.55 6.62
N ASN A 19 8.67 6.49 7.53
CA ASN A 19 9.22 7.82 7.22
C ASN A 19 8.33 8.66 6.28
N LEU A 20 7.01 8.52 6.42
CA LEU A 20 6.04 9.34 5.72
C LEU A 20 5.87 10.68 6.43
N THR A 21 5.79 11.75 5.66
CA THR A 21 5.35 13.05 6.18
C THR A 21 3.91 12.99 6.68
N TYR A 22 3.58 13.82 7.68
CA TYR A 22 2.21 13.95 8.21
C TYR A 22 1.15 14.33 7.16
N ARG A 23 1.58 14.92 6.04
CA ARG A 23 0.73 15.32 4.91
C ARG A 23 0.47 14.18 3.92
N THR A 24 1.20 13.07 4.01
CA THR A 24 1.07 11.95 3.08
C THR A 24 -0.35 11.39 3.17
N SER A 25 -1.04 11.40 2.03
CA SER A 25 -2.40 10.93 1.92
C SER A 25 -2.45 9.56 1.25
N THR A 26 -3.61 8.90 1.35
CA THR A 26 -3.84 7.62 0.67
C THR A 26 -3.70 7.76 -0.84
N ASP A 27 -4.04 8.91 -1.41
CA ASP A 27 -3.91 9.17 -2.86
C ASP A 27 -2.44 9.25 -3.30
N ASP A 28 -1.57 9.84 -2.50
CA ASP A 28 -0.12 9.87 -2.76
C ASP A 28 0.45 8.46 -2.80
N LEU A 29 0.13 7.65 -1.78
CA LEU A 29 0.52 6.24 -1.72
C LEU A 29 -0.06 5.48 -2.91
N LYS A 30 -1.32 5.75 -3.25
CA LYS A 30 -1.96 5.10 -4.40
C LYS A 30 -1.19 5.39 -5.69
N ARG A 31 -0.91 6.65 -6.00
CA ARG A 31 -0.15 7.03 -7.21
C ARG A 31 1.24 6.39 -7.28
N VAL A 32 1.93 6.29 -6.14
CA VAL A 32 3.28 5.70 -6.08
C VAL A 32 3.24 4.18 -6.25
N PHE A 33 2.27 3.51 -5.64
CA PHE A 33 2.21 2.05 -5.59
C PHE A 33 1.40 1.41 -6.73
N ASP A 34 0.54 2.16 -7.41
CA ASP A 34 -0.31 1.69 -8.53
C ASP A 34 0.54 1.13 -9.69
N LYS A 35 1.74 1.68 -9.91
CA LYS A 35 2.69 1.18 -10.93
C LYS A 35 3.31 -0.19 -10.61
N TYR A 36 3.26 -0.64 -9.36
CA TYR A 36 3.86 -1.91 -8.95
C TYR A 36 2.84 -3.05 -8.90
N GLY A 37 1.54 -2.76 -8.91
CA GLY A 37 0.50 -3.78 -8.86
C GLY A 37 -0.84 -3.22 -8.39
N GLU A 38 -1.86 -4.06 -8.40
CA GLU A 38 -3.19 -3.68 -7.92
C GLU A 38 -3.15 -3.42 -6.41
N ILE A 39 -3.64 -2.25 -6.00
CA ILE A 39 -3.72 -1.88 -4.60
C ILE A 39 -5.03 -2.44 -4.02
N GLY A 40 -4.90 -3.36 -3.07
CA GLY A 40 -6.02 -3.92 -2.33
C GLY A 40 -6.52 -3.01 -1.23
N ASP A 41 -5.62 -2.48 -0.39
CA ASP A 41 -5.98 -1.65 0.77
C ASP A 41 -4.84 -0.71 1.18
N ILE A 42 -5.17 0.47 1.69
CA ILE A 42 -4.20 1.42 2.26
C ILE A 42 -4.68 1.85 3.63
N TYR A 43 -3.87 1.59 4.64
CA TYR A 43 -4.14 1.95 6.02
C TYR A 43 -3.06 2.91 6.53
N ILE A 44 -3.46 4.11 6.94
CA ILE A 44 -2.58 5.12 7.55
C ILE A 44 -3.01 5.30 9.00
N PRO A 45 -2.30 4.71 9.97
CA PRO A 45 -2.58 4.93 11.38
C PRO A 45 -2.45 6.42 11.71
N ARG A 46 -3.51 6.97 12.28
CA ARG A 46 -3.54 8.33 12.80
C ARG A 46 -3.66 8.29 14.31
N ASP A 47 -3.08 9.28 14.98
CA ASP A 47 -3.30 9.47 16.39
C ASP A 47 -4.77 9.81 16.66
N ALA A 48 -5.36 9.22 17.71
CA ALA A 48 -6.78 9.37 18.01
C ALA A 48 -7.14 10.76 18.55
N TYR A 49 -6.16 11.49 19.09
CA TYR A 49 -6.37 12.81 19.69
C TYR A 49 -5.99 13.92 18.70
N SER A 50 -4.79 13.85 18.10
CA SER A 50 -4.35 14.89 17.16
C SER A 50 -4.83 14.68 15.73
N MET A 51 -5.35 13.49 15.39
CA MET A 51 -5.70 13.08 14.02
C MET A 51 -4.51 13.12 13.04
N GLU A 52 -3.29 13.28 13.56
CA GLU A 52 -2.08 13.33 12.74
C GLU A 52 -1.61 11.91 12.38
N SER A 53 -1.03 11.77 11.20
CA SER A 53 -0.43 10.50 10.78
C SER A 53 0.74 10.13 11.69
N ARG A 54 0.91 8.84 12.01
CA ARG A 54 2.06 8.37 12.80
C ARG A 54 3.37 8.28 12.00
N GLY A 55 3.36 8.80 10.77
CA GLY A 55 4.52 8.80 9.88
C GLY A 55 4.80 7.46 9.22
N PHE A 56 3.82 6.55 9.21
CA PHE A 56 3.90 5.29 8.47
C PHE A 56 2.53 4.87 7.95
N ALA A 57 2.54 3.99 6.94
CA ALA A 57 1.35 3.42 6.35
C ALA A 57 1.56 1.93 6.02
N PHE A 58 0.46 1.20 5.94
CA PHE A 58 0.43 -0.14 5.39
C PHE A 58 -0.27 -0.12 4.05
N VAL A 59 0.40 -0.63 3.02
CA VAL A 59 -0.13 -0.72 1.67
C VAL A 59 -0.19 -2.20 1.30
N ARG A 60 -1.39 -2.70 1.03
CA ARG A 60 -1.61 -4.06 0.58
C ARG A 60 -1.68 -4.08 -0.94
N LEU A 61 -0.77 -4.83 -1.56
CA LEU A 61 -0.62 -4.93 -3.00
C LEU A 61 -0.74 -6.37 -3.45
N ASP A 62 -1.27 -6.60 -4.64
CA ASP A 62 -1.05 -7.84 -5.37
C ASP A 62 0.33 -7.81 -6.03
N ILE A 63 1.34 -8.38 -5.34
CA ILE A 63 2.73 -8.44 -5.82
C ILE A 63 2.99 -9.76 -6.56
N SER A 64 1.95 -10.54 -6.84
CA SER A 64 2.04 -11.81 -7.59
C SER A 64 2.82 -11.65 -8.90
N ASN A 65 2.83 -10.44 -9.50
CA ASN A 65 3.66 -10.08 -10.66
C ASN A 65 4.86 -9.14 -10.37
N ALA A 66 4.92 -8.44 -9.23
CA ALA A 66 5.96 -7.40 -9.00
C ALA A 66 7.31 -7.93 -8.52
N ALA A 67 7.39 -9.18 -8.02
CA ALA A 67 8.67 -9.81 -7.73
C ALA A 67 9.59 -9.89 -8.98
N PHE A 68 9.00 -9.90 -10.18
CA PHE A 68 9.73 -9.86 -11.45
C PHE A 68 10.27 -8.46 -11.79
N VAL A 69 9.58 -7.39 -11.37
CA VAL A 69 9.91 -6.00 -11.73
C VAL A 69 11.19 -5.53 -11.03
N TYR A 70 11.45 -5.99 -9.80
CA TYR A 70 12.70 -5.66 -9.09
C TYR A 70 13.90 -6.46 -9.60
N LEU A 71 13.70 -7.68 -10.10
CA LEU A 71 14.78 -8.50 -10.66
C LEU A 71 15.20 -8.08 -12.07
N HIS A 72 14.30 -7.47 -12.85
CA HIS A 72 14.64 -6.96 -14.19
C HIS A 72 15.24 -5.54 -14.19
N SER A 73 15.10 -4.78 -13.10
CA SER A 73 15.62 -3.41 -13.00
C SER A 73 17.04 -3.32 -12.41
N PHE A 74 17.66 -4.47 -12.07
CA PHE A 74 19.03 -4.54 -11.53
C PHE A 74 20.03 -5.24 -12.45
N LEU A 75 19.65 -5.46 -13.71
CA LEU A 75 20.50 -6.11 -14.69
C LEU A 75 20.45 -5.36 -16.03
N PHE A 76 21.00 -4.14 -16.06
CA PHE A 76 21.68 -3.53 -17.22
C PHE A 76 22.50 -2.34 -16.75
#